data_AF-A0ABD6SUQ5-F1
#
_entry.id   AF-A0ABD6SUQ5-F1
#
_cell.length_a   1.000
_cell.length_b   1.000
_cell.length_c   1.000
_cell.angle_alpha   90.00
_cell.angle_beta   90.00
_cell.angle_gamma   90.00
#
_symmetry.space_group_name_H-M   'P 1'
#
loop_
_entity.id
_entity.type
_entity.pdbx_description
1 polymer ?
#
loop_
_entity_poly.entity_id
_entity_poly.type
_entity_poly.pdbx_seq_one_letter_code
_entity_poly.pdbx_strand_id
1 'polypeptide(L)'
;CSNYPECEIRMPKKIKEKAIPEAQIKKLFEGKKTDLLKGFKSGEKEFSAYLVFREGKVQFQFPTTEELSLGKCPDCKKGDILHRKTFFGCTEYKNG
;
A
#
# COMPACT_ATOMS: atom_id res chain seq x y z
N CYS A 1 0.17 -6.62 24.04
CA CYS A 1 -0.44 -7.93 24.36
C CYS A 1 -0.17 -8.22 25.82
N SER A 2 -1.21 -8.57 26.56
CA SER A 2 -1.12 -8.87 28.00
C SER A 2 -0.59 -10.27 28.30
N ASN A 3 -0.39 -11.11 27.26
CA ASN A 3 0.20 -12.44 27.40
C ASN A 3 1.64 -12.43 26.83
N TYR A 4 2.60 -12.28 27.73
CA TYR A 4 4.04 -12.47 27.50
C TYR A 4 4.44 -13.75 28.26
N PRO A 5 5.20 -14.70 27.69
CA PRO A 5 6.21 -14.57 26.62
C PRO A 5 5.81 -14.99 25.19
N GLU A 6 4.55 -15.33 24.93
CA GLU A 6 4.11 -15.98 23.67
C GLU A 6 3.66 -15.02 22.54
N CYS A 7 3.84 -13.70 22.71
CA CYS A 7 3.48 -12.70 21.69
C CYS A 7 4.59 -11.66 21.50
N GLU A 8 5.45 -11.86 20.50
CA GLU A 8 6.53 -10.94 20.11
C GLU A 8 6.10 -9.86 19.10
N ILE A 9 4.82 -9.48 19.08
CA ILE A 9 4.35 -8.49 18.10
C ILE A 9 4.82 -7.09 18.49
N ARG A 10 6.03 -6.75 18.07
CA ARG A 10 6.69 -5.49 18.36
C ARG A 10 6.68 -4.62 17.11
N MET A 11 5.66 -3.79 16.99
CA MET A 11 5.53 -2.87 15.86
C MET A 11 5.80 -1.43 16.32
N PRO A 12 6.75 -0.70 15.71
CA PRO A 12 6.99 0.68 16.05
C PRO A 12 5.81 1.55 15.56
N LYS A 13 5.48 2.61 16.32
CA LYS A 13 4.44 3.58 15.95
C LYS A 13 4.76 4.33 14.64
N LYS A 14 6.02 4.31 14.21
CA LYS A 14 6.51 4.90 12.96
C LYS A 14 7.21 3.84 12.13
N ILE A 15 6.80 3.70 10.87
CA ILE A 15 7.42 2.79 9.90
C ILE A 15 7.84 3.62 8.69
N LYS A 16 9.12 3.55 8.29
CA LYS A 16 9.65 4.26 7.10
C LYS A 16 9.29 5.77 7.10
N GLU A 17 9.58 6.44 8.22
CA GLU A 17 9.25 7.85 8.52
C GLU A 17 7.75 8.19 8.53
N LYS A 18 6.86 7.23 8.28
CA LYS A 18 5.41 7.44 8.28
C LYS A 18 4.80 6.97 9.60
N ALA A 19 4.11 7.87 10.29
CA ALA A 19 3.23 7.50 11.40
C ALA A 19 1.99 6.81 10.83
N ILE A 20 1.71 5.61 11.32
CA ILE A 20 0.57 4.83 10.87
C ILE A 20 -0.62 5.20 11.74
N PRO A 21 -1.73 5.68 11.14
CA PRO A 21 -2.90 6.06 11.90
C PRO A 21 -3.48 4.86 12.63
N GLU A 22 -4.02 5.09 13.82
CA GLU A 22 -4.51 4.03 14.71
C GLU A 22 -5.61 3.18 14.05
N ALA A 23 -6.43 3.77 13.18
CA ALA A 23 -7.42 3.04 12.40
C ALA A 23 -6.79 1.94 11.51
N GLN A 24 -5.61 2.20 10.95
CA GLN A 24 -4.89 1.24 10.10
C GLN A 24 -4.18 0.19 10.95
N ILE A 25 -3.65 0.57 12.10
CA ILE A 25 -3.12 -0.37 13.09
C ILE A 25 -4.22 -1.36 13.51
N LYS A 26 -5.42 -0.86 13.83
CA LYS A 26 -6.57 -1.68 14.20
C LYS A 26 -6.92 -2.69 13.09
N LYS A 27 -7.06 -2.22 11.85
CA LYS A 27 -7.28 -3.08 10.67
C LYS A 27 -6.17 -4.10 10.43
N LEU A 28 -4.91 -3.74 10.66
CA LEU A 28 -3.79 -4.67 10.52
C LEU A 28 -3.86 -5.81 11.54
N PHE A 29 -4.25 -5.51 12.79
CA PHE A 29 -4.40 -6.51 13.84
C PHE A 29 -5.69 -7.34 13.70
N GLU A 30 -6.79 -6.73 13.24
CA GLU A 30 -8.09 -7.39 13.06
C GLU A 30 -8.14 -8.22 11.76
N GLY A 31 -7.72 -7.62 10.64
CA GLY A 31 -7.86 -8.17 9.29
C GLY A 31 -6.55 -8.61 8.64
N LYS A 32 -5.41 -8.55 9.35
CA LYS A 32 -4.06 -8.88 8.84
C LYS A 32 -3.61 -8.05 7.63
N LYS A 33 -4.36 -7.04 7.18
CA LYS A 33 -4.04 -6.17 6.05
C LYS A 33 -4.56 -4.74 6.30
N THR A 34 -3.76 -3.73 5.96
CA THR A 34 -4.17 -2.32 5.96
C THR A 34 -4.69 -1.88 4.60
N ASP A 35 -5.28 -0.68 4.55
CA ASP A 35 -5.53 0.04 3.30
C ASP A 35 -4.22 0.53 2.66
N LEU A 36 -4.32 1.04 1.42
CA LEU A 36 -3.19 1.58 0.67
C LEU A 36 -2.66 2.83 1.36
N LEU A 37 -1.55 2.68 2.07
CA LEU A 37 -0.88 3.77 2.74
C LEU A 37 0.07 4.44 1.76
N LYS A 38 -0.17 5.73 1.49
CA LYS A 38 0.69 6.57 0.64
C LYS A 38 1.69 7.36 1.48
N GLY A 39 2.87 7.59 0.92
CA GLY A 39 3.91 8.42 1.54
C GLY A 39 4.86 7.68 2.46
N PHE A 40 5.10 6.38 2.23
CA PHE A 40 6.24 5.70 2.86
C PHE A 40 7.52 6.15 2.21
N LYS A 41 8.53 6.52 3.00
CA LYS A 41 9.79 7.03 2.49
C LYS A 41 10.86 5.93 2.52
N SER A 42 11.42 5.61 1.35
CA SER A 42 12.60 4.75 1.23
C SER A 42 13.75 5.58 0.66
N GLY A 43 14.53 6.20 1.55
CA GLY A 43 15.56 7.16 1.16
C GLY A 43 14.92 8.44 0.62
N GLU A 44 15.24 8.82 -0.62
CA GLU A 44 14.68 10.01 -1.28
C GLU A 44 13.32 9.76 -1.95
N LYS A 45 12.93 8.49 -2.15
CA LYS A 45 11.71 8.14 -2.87
C LYS A 45 10.58 7.81 -1.91
N GLU A 46 9.41 8.39 -2.13
CA GLU A 46 8.19 7.98 -1.43
C GLU A 46 7.33 7.06 -2.30
N PHE A 47 6.84 5.98 -1.70
CA PHE A 47 6.03 4.95 -2.34
C PHE A 47 4.73 4.70 -1.54
N SER A 48 3.81 3.97 -2.17
CA SER A 48 2.54 3.57 -1.56
C SER A 48 2.51 2.04 -1.46
N ALA A 49 2.08 1.52 -0.31
CA ALA A 49 2.00 0.09 -0.08
C ALA A 49 0.91 -0.24 0.95
N TYR A 50 0.41 -1.46 0.90
CA TYR A 50 -0.35 -2.07 1.98
C TYR A 50 0.62 -2.70 2.98
N LEU A 51 0.23 -2.73 4.24
CA LEU A 51 0.90 -3.52 5.26
C LEU A 51 0.11 -4.78 5.51
N VAL A 52 0.79 -5.91 5.49
CA VAL A 52 0.19 -7.22 5.72
C VAL A 52 0.91 -7.86 6.89
N PHE A 53 0.17 -8.39 7.86
CA PHE A 53 0.74 -9.08 9.01
C PHE A 53 0.69 -10.59 8.77
N ARG A 54 1.86 -11.19 8.54
CA ARG A 54 2.00 -12.62 8.24
C ARG A 54 3.10 -13.22 9.11
N GLU A 55 2.79 -14.33 9.78
CA GLU A 55 3.76 -15.08 10.61
C GLU A 55 4.50 -14.21 11.65
N GLY A 56 3.78 -13.32 12.33
CA GLY A 56 4.38 -12.44 13.33
C GLY A 56 5.17 -11.25 12.76
N LYS A 57 5.24 -11.10 11.43
CA LYS A 57 6.00 -10.06 10.75
C LYS A 57 5.10 -9.17 9.89
N VAL A 58 5.40 -7.87 9.89
CA VAL A 58 4.77 -6.91 8.98
C VAL A 58 5.52 -6.95 7.64
N GLN A 59 4.80 -7.23 6.56
CA GLN A 59 5.30 -7.20 5.19
C GLN A 59 4.65 -6.06 4.41
N PHE A 60 5.40 -5.47 3.49
CA PHE A 60 4.87 -4.50 2.53
C PHE A 60 4.33 -5.26 1.31
N GLN A 61 3.08 -4.99 0.96
CA GLN A 61 2.46 -5.47 -0.26
C GLN A 61 2.18 -4.27 -1.16
N PHE A 62 2.72 -4.27 -2.37
CA PHE A 62 2.48 -3.19 -3.32
C PHE A 62 1.21 -3.47 -4.12
N PRO A 63 0.39 -2.44 -4.42
CA PRO A 63 -0.76 -2.60 -5.31
C PRO A 63 -0.31 -3.05 -6.68
N THR A 64 -1.08 -3.95 -7.28
CA THR A 64 -0.89 -4.34 -8.68
C THR A 64 -1.45 -3.27 -9.61
N THR A 65 -1.06 -3.35 -10.88
CA THR A 65 -1.58 -2.49 -11.95
C THR A 65 -3.11 -2.57 -12.03
N GLU A 66 -3.69 -3.73 -11.76
CA GLU A 66 -5.14 -3.95 -11.75
C GLU A 66 -5.83 -3.17 -10.62
N GLU A 67 -5.28 -3.16 -9.39
CA GLU A 67 -5.84 -2.39 -8.27
C GLU A 67 -5.72 -0.87 -8.47
N LEU A 68 -4.75 -0.43 -9.29
CA LEU A 68 -4.59 0.96 -9.67
C LEU A 68 -5.35 1.32 -10.95
N SER A 69 -5.92 0.33 -11.65
CA SER A 69 -6.70 0.55 -12.85
C SER A 69 -8.07 1.12 -12.47
N LEU A 70 -8.38 2.30 -13.00
CA LEU A 70 -9.71 2.89 -12.98
C LEU A 70 -10.62 2.34 -14.09
N GLY A 71 -10.11 1.39 -14.89
CA GLY A 71 -10.80 0.81 -16.02
C GLY A 71 -10.21 1.23 -17.37
N LYS A 72 -10.89 0.83 -18.45
CA LYS A 72 -10.45 1.07 -19.82
C LYS A 72 -10.34 2.56 -20.14
N CYS A 73 -9.27 2.91 -20.84
CA CYS A 73 -9.06 4.26 -21.35
C CYS A 73 -10.16 4.64 -22.35
N PRO A 74 -10.90 5.75 -22.13
CA PRO A 74 -11.97 6.18 -23.04
C PRO A 74 -11.43 6.67 -24.40
N ASP A 75 -10.17 7.11 -24.43
CA ASP A 75 -9.53 7.68 -25.61
C ASP A 75 -9.02 6.59 -26.56
N CYS A 76 -8.12 5.71 -26.10
CA CYS A 76 -7.54 4.67 -26.95
C CYS A 76 -8.30 3.32 -26.94
N LYS A 77 -9.21 3.10 -25.97
CA LYS A 77 -9.98 1.84 -25.75
C LYS A 77 -9.16 0.55 -25.55
N LYS A 78 -7.83 0.62 -25.72
CA LYS A 78 -6.89 -0.51 -25.65
C LYS A 78 -6.18 -0.58 -24.30
N GLY A 79 -5.73 0.57 -23.78
CA GLY A 79 -5.05 0.65 -22.49
C GLY A 79 -5.99 0.88 -21.30
N ASP A 80 -5.42 0.83 -20.11
CA ASP A 80 -6.10 1.06 -18.84
C ASP A 80 -5.66 2.40 -18.25
N ILE A 81 -6.59 3.12 -17.61
CA ILE A 81 -6.26 4.33 -16.87
C ILE A 81 -5.71 3.93 -15.52
N LEU A 82 -4.42 4.19 -15.31
CA LEU A 82 -3.79 3.94 -14.03
C LEU A 82 -3.76 5.21 -13.18
N HIS A 83 -4.10 5.07 -11.91
CA HIS A 83 -3.83 6.08 -10.90
C HIS A 83 -2.34 6.04 -10.52
N ARG A 84 -1.53 6.94 -11.10
CA ARG A 84 -0.14 7.13 -10.70
C ARG A 84 -0.05 8.14 -9.56
N LYS A 85 1.13 8.27 -8.95
CA LYS A 85 1.36 9.13 -7.79
C LYS A 85 0.96 10.60 -8.02
N THR A 86 1.16 11.10 -9.24
CA THR A 86 0.98 12.53 -9.57
C THR A 86 -0.01 12.79 -10.70
N PHE A 87 -0.43 11.77 -11.44
CA PHE A 87 -1.37 11.92 -12.56
C PHE A 87 -2.09 10.60 -12.87
N PHE A 88 -3.26 10.70 -13.50
CA PHE A 88 -3.90 9.57 -14.16
C PHE A 88 -3.36 9.45 -15.58
N GLY A 89 -2.94 8.25 -15.97
CA GLY A 89 -2.34 8.05 -17.28
C GLY A 89 -2.73 6.71 -17.88
N CYS A 90 -3.03 6.70 -19.18
CA CYS A 90 -3.23 5.48 -19.93
C CYS A 90 -1.93 4.66 -19.95
N THR A 91 -2.00 3.33 -19.86
CA THR A 91 -0.86 2.44 -20.07
C THR A 91 -0.25 2.59 -21.47
N GLU A 92 -1.10 2.81 -22.47
CA GLU A 92 -0.75 2.87 -23.89
C GLU A 92 -0.47 4.29 -24.39
N TYR A 93 -0.33 5.28 -23.51
CA TYR A 93 -0.15 6.69 -23.91
C TYR A 93 1.08 6.96 -24.79
N LYS A 94 2.09 6.08 -24.77
CA LYS A 94 3.31 6.20 -25.59
C LYS A 94 3.21 5.47 -26.93
N ASN A 95 2.20 4.65 -27.13
CA ASN A 95 1.98 3.90 -28.37
C ASN A 95 1.00 4.63 -29.31
N GLY A 96 0.67 5.88 -29.01
CA GLY A 96 -0.21 6.77 -29.78
C GLY A 96 0.55 7.74 -30.67
#